data_AF-A0A2H6AF53-F1
#
_entry.id   AF-A0A2H6AF53-F1
#
_cell.length_a   1.000
_cell.length_b   1.000
_cell.length_c   1.000
_cell.angle_alpha   90.00
_cell.angle_beta   90.00
_cell.angle_gamma   90.00
#
_symmetry.space_group_name_H-M   'P 1'
#
loop_
_entity.id
_entity.type
_entity.pdbx_description
1 polymer ?
#
loop_
_entity_poly.entity_id
_entity_poly.type
_entity_poly.pdbx_seq_one_letter_code
_entity_poly.pdbx_strand_id
1 'polypeptide(L)'
;MPSPFPGMDPYLEDARLWPQFQQDFLTHLADHIRRKARSEYSLRLAEYSYTHTLTLFTSVVHEEHHEKFLEIRNRHNRPVTRIELLGIGVRTLSTGREQYLRAREAALRHGINLVEIDLLRQGQSPLPLDHSNLPAFDYLIVVARARRPDCYEVYAFTIDRRLPKVRIPLLPDDSDLLVDMQEIFDRTYDRSFAQQLDYAKPPPVLLSDETMRWLEQVLRPYRRR
;
A
#
# COMPACT_ATOMS: atom_id res chain seq x y z
N MET A 1 -3.58 -21.12 3.22
CA MET A 1 -2.39 -21.70 2.54
C MET A 1 -1.54 -20.51 2.26
N PRO A 2 -0.29 -20.47 2.72
CA PRO A 2 0.52 -19.26 2.59
C PRO A 2 0.72 -18.90 1.12
N SER A 3 0.96 -17.61 0.85
CA SER A 3 1.35 -17.15 -0.48
C SER A 3 2.58 -17.94 -0.97
N PRO A 4 2.64 -18.30 -2.26
CA PRO A 4 3.83 -18.92 -2.84
C PRO A 4 5.03 -17.96 -2.86
N PHE A 5 4.78 -16.65 -2.76
CA PHE A 5 5.82 -15.62 -2.81
C PHE A 5 6.36 -15.33 -1.40
N PRO A 6 7.65 -14.98 -1.28
CA PRO A 6 8.25 -14.65 0.02
C PRO A 6 7.65 -13.38 0.64
N GLY A 7 7.22 -12.43 -0.21
CA GLY A 7 6.60 -11.18 0.19
C GLY A 7 5.33 -10.92 -0.59
N MET A 8 5.30 -9.79 -1.31
CA MET A 8 4.11 -9.37 -2.05
C MET A 8 3.77 -10.37 -3.15
N ASP A 9 2.47 -10.66 -3.31
CA ASP A 9 1.96 -11.51 -4.39
C ASP A 9 1.47 -10.64 -5.56
N PRO A 10 2.14 -10.65 -6.73
CA PRO A 10 1.77 -9.81 -7.87
C PRO A 10 0.39 -10.17 -8.46
N TYR A 11 -0.18 -11.34 -8.15
CA TYR A 11 -1.52 -11.71 -8.58
C TYR A 11 -2.63 -10.95 -7.85
N LEU A 12 -2.32 -10.31 -6.72
CA LEU A 12 -3.26 -9.45 -6.00
C LEU A 12 -3.53 -8.14 -6.73
N GLU A 13 -2.67 -7.73 -7.68
CA GLU A 13 -2.85 -6.51 -8.48
C GLU A 13 -3.97 -6.63 -9.55
N ASP A 14 -4.91 -7.56 -9.39
CA ASP A 14 -6.14 -7.60 -10.19
C ASP A 14 -7.09 -6.50 -9.68
N ALA A 15 -7.65 -5.69 -10.59
CA ALA A 15 -8.55 -4.59 -10.25
C ALA A 15 -9.79 -5.02 -9.43
N ARG A 16 -10.16 -6.31 -9.49
CA ARG A 16 -11.27 -6.88 -8.70
C ARG A 16 -10.85 -7.31 -7.29
N LEU A 17 -9.56 -7.60 -7.09
CA LEU A 17 -9.02 -8.10 -5.82
C LEU A 17 -8.38 -6.98 -4.99
N TRP A 18 -7.68 -6.06 -5.64
CA TRP A 18 -6.91 -5.00 -4.98
C TRP A 18 -7.72 -4.18 -3.98
N PRO A 19 -8.94 -3.69 -4.30
CA PRO A 19 -9.72 -2.89 -3.35
C PRO A 19 -10.07 -3.63 -2.06
N GLN A 20 -10.35 -4.93 -2.17
CA GLN A 20 -10.59 -5.80 -1.02
C GLN A 20 -9.30 -6.03 -0.23
N PHE A 21 -8.19 -6.30 -0.93
CA PHE A 21 -6.88 -6.49 -0.30
C PHE A 21 -6.45 -5.25 0.49
N GLN A 22 -6.62 -4.05 -0.08
CA GLN A 22 -6.33 -2.80 0.61
C GLN A 22 -7.12 -2.66 1.91
N GLN A 23 -8.42 -2.92 1.85
CA GLN A 23 -9.30 -2.83 3.01
C GLN A 23 -8.90 -3.84 4.10
N ASP A 24 -8.68 -5.09 3.74
CA ASP A 24 -8.32 -6.14 4.70
C ASP A 24 -6.93 -5.90 5.29
N PHE A 25 -5.97 -5.46 4.47
CA PHE A 25 -4.62 -5.11 4.89
C PHE A 25 -4.64 -3.96 5.91
N LEU A 26 -5.32 -2.85 5.61
CA LEU A 26 -5.43 -1.72 6.54
C LEU A 26 -6.20 -2.10 7.81
N THR A 27 -7.19 -2.98 7.71
CA THR A 27 -7.93 -3.49 8.88
C THR A 27 -7.03 -4.33 9.79
N HIS A 28 -6.26 -5.25 9.23
CA HIS A 28 -5.31 -6.06 10.01
C HIS A 28 -4.15 -5.24 10.57
N LEU A 29 -3.67 -4.25 9.83
CA LEU A 29 -2.73 -3.26 10.31
C LEU A 29 -3.30 -2.47 11.50
N ALA A 30 -4.55 -2.01 11.39
CA ALA A 30 -5.22 -1.30 12.47
C ALA A 30 -5.32 -2.15 13.74
N ASP A 31 -5.70 -3.42 13.62
CA ASP A 31 -5.75 -4.35 14.75
C ASP A 31 -4.38 -4.58 15.36
N HIS A 32 -3.34 -4.72 14.55
CA HIS A 32 -1.97 -4.89 15.02
C HIS A 32 -1.49 -3.66 15.80
N ILE A 33 -1.76 -2.47 15.28
CA ILE A 33 -1.40 -1.21 15.95
C ILE A 33 -2.21 -1.06 17.25
N ARG A 34 -3.52 -1.35 17.26
CA ARG A 34 -4.35 -1.28 18.48
C ARG A 34 -3.81 -2.13 19.64
N ARG A 35 -3.21 -3.28 19.34
CA ARG A 35 -2.62 -4.16 20.37
C ARG A 35 -1.30 -3.64 20.95
N LYS A 36 -0.57 -2.82 20.20
CA LYS A 36 0.77 -2.33 20.57
C LYS A 36 0.80 -0.87 21.00
N ALA A 37 -0.10 -0.05 20.47
CA ALA A 37 -0.20 1.36 20.79
C ALA A 37 -0.73 1.56 22.21
N ARG A 38 -0.32 2.65 22.85
CA ARG A 38 -0.90 3.10 24.12
C ARG A 38 -2.39 3.39 23.96
N SER A 39 -3.16 3.22 25.03
CA SER A 39 -4.62 3.42 25.05
C SER A 39 -5.06 4.86 24.74
N GLU A 40 -4.13 5.81 24.72
CA GLU A 40 -4.37 7.21 24.33
C GLU A 40 -4.48 7.41 22.81
N TYR A 41 -4.13 6.39 22.03
CA TYR A 41 -4.29 6.38 20.59
C TYR A 41 -5.56 5.64 20.17
N SER A 42 -6.33 6.27 19.29
CA SER A 42 -7.45 5.64 18.60
C SER A 42 -7.13 5.48 17.11
N LEU A 43 -7.75 4.49 16.47
CA LEU A 43 -7.54 4.20 15.05
C LEU A 43 -8.83 4.31 14.27
N ARG A 44 -8.79 5.08 13.19
CA ARG A 44 -9.93 5.32 12.28
C ARG A 44 -9.55 4.88 10.87
N LEU A 45 -10.31 3.96 10.30
CA LEU A 45 -10.30 3.71 8.87
C LEU A 45 -11.17 4.79 8.21
N ALA A 46 -10.63 5.48 7.22
CA ALA A 46 -11.30 6.53 6.48
C ALA A 46 -11.05 6.33 4.98
N GLU A 47 -11.78 7.08 4.17
CA GLU A 47 -11.66 7.02 2.72
C GLU A 47 -11.83 8.41 2.09
N TYR A 48 -11.37 8.53 0.84
CA TYR A 48 -11.67 9.65 -0.04
C TYR A 48 -12.06 9.09 -1.40
N SER A 49 -12.91 9.81 -2.13
CA SER A 49 -13.27 9.46 -3.50
C SER A 49 -12.77 10.47 -4.53
N TYR A 50 -12.65 10.01 -5.77
CA TYR A 50 -12.43 10.83 -6.94
C TYR A 50 -13.20 10.26 -8.12
N THR A 51 -13.61 11.13 -9.03
CA THR A 51 -14.30 10.73 -10.25
C THR A 51 -13.30 10.72 -11.41
N HIS A 52 -13.25 9.61 -12.13
CA HIS A 52 -12.55 9.52 -13.41
C HIS A 52 -13.57 9.61 -14.55
N THR A 53 -13.25 10.40 -15.56
CA THR A 53 -14.13 10.61 -16.72
C THR A 53 -13.55 9.89 -17.93
N LEU A 54 -14.26 8.88 -18.41
CA LEU A 54 -13.94 8.15 -19.63
C LEU A 54 -14.75 8.71 -20.80
N THR A 55 -14.04 9.32 -21.75
CA THR A 55 -14.65 9.76 -23.02
C THR A 55 -14.62 8.61 -24.02
N LEU A 56 -15.77 7.99 -24.25
CA LEU A 56 -15.98 6.96 -25.27
C LEU A 56 -16.41 7.59 -26.60
N PHE A 57 -16.43 6.79 -27.66
CA PHE A 57 -16.77 7.28 -29.01
C PHE A 57 -18.13 7.99 -29.09
N THR A 58 -19.12 7.55 -28.31
CA THR A 58 -20.49 8.10 -28.35
C THR A 58 -21.03 8.56 -26.99
N SER A 59 -20.22 8.52 -25.93
CA SER A 59 -20.70 8.81 -24.58
C SER A 59 -19.56 9.19 -23.64
N VAL A 60 -19.92 9.85 -22.53
CA VAL A 60 -19.03 10.09 -21.41
C VAL A 60 -19.49 9.24 -20.24
N VAL A 61 -18.58 8.46 -19.66
CA VAL A 61 -18.83 7.65 -18.47
C VAL A 61 -18.04 8.24 -17.32
N HIS A 62 -18.69 8.40 -16.17
CA HIS A 62 -18.05 8.83 -14.93
C HIS A 62 -17.94 7.63 -14.00
N GLU A 63 -16.71 7.29 -13.62
CA GLU A 63 -16.42 6.22 -12.68
C GLU A 63 -15.99 6.84 -11.35
N GLU A 64 -16.67 6.48 -10.27
CA GLU A 64 -16.27 6.88 -8.92
C GLU A 64 -15.32 5.82 -8.35
N HIS A 65 -14.17 6.27 -7.87
CA HIS A 65 -13.17 5.45 -7.20
C HIS A 65 -13.04 5.87 -5.75
N HIS A 66 -12.81 4.90 -4.86
CA HIS A 66 -12.64 5.12 -3.43
C HIS A 66 -11.28 4.58 -2.98
N GLU A 67 -10.52 5.39 -2.26
CA GLU A 67 -9.24 5.00 -1.67
C GLU A 67 -9.33 5.05 -0.16
N LYS A 68 -8.78 4.03 0.50
CA LYS A 68 -8.84 3.88 1.95
C LYS A 68 -7.51 4.20 2.59
N PHE A 69 -7.56 4.80 3.77
CA PHE A 69 -6.39 5.09 4.58
C PHE A 69 -6.72 4.92 6.07
N LEU A 70 -5.69 4.64 6.85
CA LEU A 70 -5.77 4.49 8.29
C LEU A 70 -5.21 5.72 8.99
N GLU A 71 -5.94 6.26 9.94
CA GLU A 71 -5.46 7.33 10.81
C GLU A 71 -5.22 6.81 12.22
N ILE A 72 -4.03 7.10 12.74
CA ILE A 72 -3.75 7.06 14.17
C ILE A 72 -4.04 8.44 14.73
N ARG A 73 -4.90 8.51 15.75
CA ARG A 73 -5.40 9.75 16.34
C ARG A 73 -5.10 9.78 17.83
N ASN A 74 -4.78 10.95 18.38
CA ASN A 74 -4.52 11.10 19.82
C ASN A 74 -5.82 11.14 20.64
N ARG A 75 -5.68 11.27 21.98
CA ARG A 75 -6.80 11.38 22.94
C ARG A 75 -7.78 12.53 22.70
N HIS A 76 -7.38 13.56 21.96
CA HIS A 76 -8.23 14.68 21.57
C HIS A 76 -8.86 14.48 20.19
N ASN A 77 -8.83 13.23 19.69
CA ASN A 77 -9.31 12.87 18.38
C ASN A 77 -8.68 13.71 17.26
N ARG A 78 -7.39 14.07 17.39
CA ARG A 78 -6.63 14.73 16.31
C ARG A 78 -5.74 13.71 15.59
N PRO A 79 -5.68 13.73 14.25
CA PRO A 79 -4.81 12.84 13.49
C PRO A 79 -3.34 13.14 13.81
N VAL A 80 -2.56 12.07 13.99
CA VAL A 80 -1.12 12.10 14.27
C VAL A 80 -0.36 11.49 13.11
N THR A 81 -0.84 10.35 12.61
CA THR A 81 -0.21 9.62 11.51
C THR A 81 -1.27 9.08 10.57
N ARG A 82 -1.10 9.34 9.27
CA ARG A 82 -1.90 8.76 8.18
C ARG A 82 -1.08 7.66 7.52
N ILE A 83 -1.69 6.48 7.36
CA ILE A 83 -1.08 5.32 6.71
C ILE A 83 -1.95 4.94 5.53
N GLU A 84 -1.36 4.86 4.34
CA GLU A 84 -2.09 4.62 3.09
C GLU A 84 -1.37 3.56 2.26
N LEU A 85 -2.12 2.53 1.85
CA LEU A 85 -1.70 1.54 0.88
C LEU A 85 -2.25 1.97 -0.48
N LEU A 86 -1.36 2.31 -1.42
CA LEU A 86 -1.74 2.98 -2.66
C LEU A 86 -2.69 2.13 -3.52
N GLY A 87 -3.68 2.79 -4.11
CA GLY A 87 -4.60 2.21 -5.08
C GLY A 87 -4.04 2.15 -6.48
N ILE A 88 -4.56 1.21 -7.28
CA ILE A 88 -4.24 1.11 -8.71
C ILE A 88 -4.56 2.43 -9.42
N GLY A 89 -5.73 3.03 -9.15
CA GLY A 89 -6.17 4.27 -9.78
C GLY A 89 -5.25 5.46 -9.46
N VAL A 90 -4.61 5.49 -8.28
CA VAL A 90 -3.61 6.52 -7.94
C VAL A 90 -2.35 6.41 -8.83
N ARG A 91 -1.97 5.20 -9.26
CA ARG A 91 -0.81 4.97 -10.13
C ARG A 91 -1.11 5.07 -11.62
N THR A 92 -2.37 4.87 -12.02
CA THR A 92 -2.76 4.75 -13.42
C THR A 92 -3.62 5.90 -13.93
N LEU A 93 -4.34 6.60 -13.06
CA LEU A 93 -5.26 7.69 -13.42
C LEU A 93 -4.73 9.05 -12.93
N SER A 94 -4.76 10.06 -13.79
CA SER A 94 -4.36 11.43 -13.42
C SER A 94 -5.23 11.99 -12.30
N THR A 95 -6.54 11.77 -12.35
CA THR A 95 -7.50 12.22 -11.31
C THR A 95 -7.19 11.59 -9.95
N GLY A 96 -6.88 10.29 -9.91
CA GLY A 96 -6.48 9.59 -8.70
C GLY A 96 -5.15 10.13 -8.14
N ARG A 97 -4.14 10.29 -9.00
CA ARG A 97 -2.84 10.87 -8.63
C ARG A 97 -2.98 12.28 -8.05
N GLU A 98 -3.74 13.15 -8.71
CA GLU A 98 -3.95 14.52 -8.25
C GLU A 98 -4.63 14.56 -6.87
N GLN A 99 -5.68 13.75 -6.69
CA GLN A 99 -6.41 13.70 -5.43
C GLN A 99 -5.51 13.19 -4.28
N TYR A 100 -4.74 12.14 -4.54
CA TYR A 100 -3.74 11.63 -3.60
C TYR A 100 -2.71 12.70 -3.23
N LEU A 101 -2.11 13.40 -4.20
CA LEU A 101 -1.11 14.44 -3.94
C LEU A 101 -1.69 15.61 -3.13
N ARG A 102 -2.94 16.02 -3.40
CA ARG A 102 -3.64 17.05 -2.61
C ARG A 102 -3.85 16.59 -1.16
N ALA A 103 -4.31 15.36 -0.95
CA ALA A 103 -4.51 14.80 0.39
C ALA A 103 -3.18 14.69 1.16
N ARG A 104 -2.12 14.28 0.47
CA ARG A 104 -0.75 14.20 0.98
C ARG A 104 -0.24 15.56 1.44
N GLU A 105 -0.32 16.58 0.59
CA GLU A 105 0.11 17.95 0.93
C GLU A 105 -0.68 18.52 2.10
N ALA A 106 -2.00 18.32 2.12
CA ALA A 106 -2.85 18.75 3.22
C ALA A 106 -2.42 18.12 4.56
N ALA A 107 -2.15 16.81 4.58
CA ALA A 107 -1.70 16.12 5.78
C ALA A 107 -0.37 16.68 6.31
N LEU A 108 0.62 16.90 5.43
CA LEU A 108 1.90 17.49 5.80
C LEU A 108 1.74 18.92 6.35
N ARG A 109 0.92 19.76 5.70
CA ARG A 109 0.63 21.13 6.18
C ARG A 109 -0.03 21.14 7.55
N HIS A 110 -0.81 20.11 7.89
CA HIS A 110 -1.42 19.95 9.21
C HIS A 110 -0.53 19.27 10.24
N GLY A 111 0.75 19.01 9.92
CA GLY A 111 1.69 18.38 10.83
C GLY A 111 1.33 16.92 11.13
N ILE A 112 0.73 16.21 10.18
CA ILE A 112 0.41 14.79 10.27
C ILE A 112 1.56 14.00 9.63
N ASN A 113 2.06 12.97 10.32
CA ASN A 113 3.03 12.05 9.73
C ASN A 113 2.38 11.21 8.62
N LEU A 114 3.15 10.81 7.62
CA LEU A 114 2.70 9.94 6.54
C LEU A 114 3.46 8.62 6.54
N VAL A 115 2.75 7.53 6.29
CA VAL A 115 3.30 6.22 5.94
C VAL A 115 2.62 5.77 4.65
N GLU A 116 3.34 5.83 3.55
CA GLU A 116 2.82 5.62 2.20
C GLU A 116 3.39 4.31 1.66
N ILE A 117 2.53 3.33 1.38
CA ILE A 117 2.89 1.95 1.04
C ILE A 117 2.55 1.73 -0.44
N ASP A 118 3.57 1.67 -1.30
CA ASP A 118 3.46 1.37 -2.73
C ASP A 118 3.90 -0.08 -3.01
N LEU A 119 2.93 -0.98 -3.08
CA LEU A 119 3.12 -2.41 -3.37
C LEU A 119 2.65 -2.77 -4.78
N LEU A 120 2.57 -1.79 -5.68
CA LEU A 120 2.05 -1.97 -7.03
C LEU A 120 3.16 -1.91 -8.07
N ARG A 121 3.04 -2.75 -9.08
CA ARG A 121 3.89 -2.81 -10.26
C ARG A 121 3.26 -2.08 -11.44
N GLN A 122 1.94 -2.00 -11.50
CA GLN A 122 1.21 -1.31 -12.58
C GLN A 122 1.20 0.21 -12.44
N GLY A 123 1.34 0.90 -13.57
CA GLY A 123 1.34 2.36 -13.62
C GLY A 123 2.65 2.96 -13.11
N GLN A 124 2.58 4.21 -12.66
CA GLN A 124 3.74 4.98 -12.21
C GLN A 124 3.54 5.41 -10.76
N SER A 125 4.55 5.19 -9.92
CA SER A 125 4.52 5.62 -8.53
C SER A 125 4.28 7.12 -8.41
N PRO A 126 3.33 7.57 -7.57
CA PRO A 126 3.07 8.99 -7.35
C PRO A 126 3.99 9.59 -6.27
N LEU A 127 4.82 8.77 -5.62
CA LEU A 127 5.66 9.18 -4.51
C LEU A 127 6.72 10.20 -4.98
N PRO A 128 6.86 11.37 -4.33
CA PRO A 128 7.77 12.42 -4.78
C PRO A 128 9.21 12.14 -4.30
N LEU A 129 9.82 11.09 -4.85
CA LEU A 129 11.19 10.68 -4.55
C LEU A 129 12.08 10.82 -5.79
N ASP A 130 13.35 11.18 -5.56
CA ASP A 130 14.39 10.98 -6.56
C ASP A 130 14.84 9.51 -6.53
N HIS A 131 14.59 8.80 -7.63
CA HIS A 131 14.91 7.38 -7.74
C HIS A 131 16.38 7.12 -8.07
N SER A 132 17.15 8.15 -8.45
CA SER A 132 18.52 8.01 -8.96
C SER A 132 19.49 7.38 -7.95
N ASN A 133 19.24 7.57 -6.66
CA ASN A 133 20.06 7.06 -5.56
C ASN A 133 19.41 5.91 -4.79
N LEU A 134 18.25 5.42 -5.23
CA LEU A 134 17.61 4.27 -4.60
C LEU A 134 18.26 2.98 -5.10
N PRO A 135 18.43 1.95 -4.23
CA PRO A 135 18.79 0.62 -4.70
C PRO A 135 17.69 0.10 -5.64
N ALA A 136 17.99 -0.91 -6.46
CA ALA A 136 16.98 -1.56 -7.29
C ALA A 136 15.76 -1.97 -6.44
N PHE A 137 14.56 -1.64 -6.90
CA PHE A 137 13.34 -1.83 -6.14
C PHE A 137 12.17 -2.19 -7.03
N ASP A 138 11.25 -2.97 -6.47
CA ASP A 138 9.95 -3.22 -7.06
C ASP A 138 8.82 -2.53 -6.30
N TYR A 139 9.03 -2.33 -5.00
CA TYR A 139 8.09 -1.78 -4.04
C TYR A 139 8.76 -0.75 -3.13
N LEU A 140 7.96 0.18 -2.62
CA LEU A 140 8.41 1.26 -1.76
C LEU A 140 7.49 1.40 -0.55
N ILE A 141 8.06 1.65 0.63
CA ILE A 141 7.35 2.24 1.75
C ILE A 141 8.07 3.52 2.15
N VAL A 142 7.33 4.62 2.22
CA VAL A 142 7.87 5.95 2.54
C VAL A 142 7.26 6.45 3.83
N VAL A 143 8.11 6.84 4.76
CA VAL A 143 7.71 7.47 6.01
C VAL A 143 8.15 8.93 5.98
N ALA A 144 7.18 9.85 5.99
CA ALA A 144 7.41 11.29 6.13
C ALA A 144 7.00 11.73 7.53
N ARG A 145 7.92 12.33 8.28
CA ARG A 145 7.66 12.79 9.65
C ARG A 145 7.27 14.25 9.62
N ALA A 146 6.19 14.62 10.31
CA ALA A 146 5.68 15.99 10.35
C ALA A 146 6.73 17.02 10.83
N ARG A 147 7.66 16.61 11.69
CA ARG A 147 8.75 17.46 12.18
C ARG A 147 9.83 17.77 11.13
N ARG A 148 9.99 16.91 10.11
CA ARG A 148 10.95 17.05 9.02
C ARG A 148 10.32 16.51 7.73
N PRO A 149 9.31 17.20 7.18
CA PRO A 149 8.52 16.70 6.06
C PRO A 149 9.36 16.50 4.79
N ASP A 150 10.48 17.20 4.66
CA ASP A 150 11.42 17.08 3.53
C ASP A 150 12.45 15.95 3.69
N CYS A 151 12.43 15.21 4.81
CA CYS A 151 13.31 14.09 5.08
C CYS A 151 12.51 12.79 5.10
N TYR A 152 12.58 12.04 4.00
CA TYR A 152 11.90 10.75 3.86
C TYR A 152 12.75 9.60 4.38
N GLU A 153 12.14 8.72 5.17
CA GLU A 153 12.68 7.39 5.48
C GLU A 153 12.08 6.41 4.47
N VAL A 154 12.92 5.89 3.57
CA VAL A 154 12.51 5.08 2.42
C VAL A 154 12.93 3.62 2.60
N TYR A 155 11.97 2.71 2.46
CA TYR A 155 12.17 1.27 2.47
C TYR A 155 11.92 0.74 1.06
N ALA A 156 13.02 0.53 0.32
CA ALA A 156 13.01 0.01 -1.04
C ALA A 156 13.36 -1.48 -1.04
N PHE A 157 12.55 -2.30 -1.72
CA PHE A 157 12.75 -3.75 -1.76
C PHE A 157 12.19 -4.36 -3.06
N THR A 158 12.72 -5.52 -3.42
CA THR A 158 12.36 -6.28 -4.62
C THR A 158 11.34 -7.37 -4.32
N ILE A 159 10.69 -7.87 -5.37
CA ILE A 159 9.59 -8.85 -5.29
C ILE A 159 9.99 -10.21 -4.69
N ASP A 160 11.27 -10.55 -4.74
CA ASP A 160 11.86 -11.75 -4.14
C ASP A 160 12.15 -11.61 -2.64
N ARG A 161 11.79 -10.48 -2.02
CA ARG A 161 12.03 -10.21 -0.60
C ARG A 161 10.74 -10.16 0.20
N ARG A 162 10.84 -10.53 1.49
CA ARG A 162 9.78 -10.28 2.49
C ARG A 162 9.56 -8.77 2.64
N LEU A 163 8.33 -8.36 2.91
CA LEU A 163 8.00 -6.99 3.28
C LEU A 163 8.78 -6.58 4.54
N PRO A 164 9.30 -5.34 4.60
CA PRO A 164 10.17 -4.90 5.68
C PRO A 164 9.41 -4.61 6.98
N LYS A 165 10.15 -4.58 8.10
CA LYS A 165 9.65 -3.97 9.33
C LYS A 165 9.76 -2.45 9.21
N VAL A 166 8.68 -1.74 9.50
CA VAL A 166 8.59 -0.28 9.33
C VAL A 166 8.32 0.39 10.67
N ARG A 167 9.00 1.51 10.90
CA ARG A 167 8.73 2.38 12.05
C ARG A 167 7.59 3.32 11.74
N ILE A 168 6.47 3.16 12.44
CA ILE A 168 5.32 4.04 12.31
C ILE A 168 5.44 5.16 13.34
N PRO A 169 5.63 6.42 12.89
CA PRO A 169 5.78 7.55 13.79
C PRO A 169 4.49 7.82 14.56
N LEU A 170 4.62 8.31 15.78
CA LEU A 170 3.53 8.75 16.64
C LEU A 170 3.72 10.23 17.02
N LEU A 171 3.24 10.64 18.20
CA LEU A 171 3.50 11.96 18.71
C LEU A 171 5.00 12.16 18.97
N PRO A 172 5.46 13.42 18.87
CA PRO A 172 6.74 13.91 19.33
C PRO A 172 7.52 13.17 20.42
N ASP A 173 6.85 12.85 21.52
CA ASP A 173 7.46 12.34 22.75
C ASP A 173 7.33 10.81 22.88
N ASP A 174 6.68 10.17 21.91
CA ASP A 174 6.50 8.73 21.86
C ASP A 174 7.49 8.08 20.90
N SER A 175 7.94 6.88 21.27
CA SER A 175 8.74 6.06 20.37
C SER A 175 7.90 5.52 19.23
N ASP A 176 8.50 5.41 18.04
CA ASP A 176 7.84 4.81 16.88
C ASP A 176 7.38 3.37 17.17
N LEU A 177 6.24 3.01 16.60
CA LEU A 177 5.77 1.63 16.63
C LEU A 177 6.46 0.82 15.54
N LEU A 178 7.25 -0.18 15.92
CA LEU A 178 7.82 -1.13 14.97
C LEU A 178 6.76 -2.16 14.54
N VAL A 179 6.37 -2.10 13.27
CA VAL A 179 5.38 -2.97 12.64
C VAL A 179 6.05 -3.92 11.66
N ASP A 180 5.73 -5.21 11.75
CA ASP A 180 6.15 -6.22 10.78
C ASP A 180 5.14 -6.30 9.64
N MET A 181 5.45 -5.66 8.51
CA MET A 181 4.50 -5.57 7.39
C MET A 181 4.24 -6.92 6.74
N GLN A 182 5.19 -7.86 6.84
CA GLN A 182 5.01 -9.21 6.33
C GLN A 182 4.00 -9.99 7.18
N GLU A 183 4.01 -9.84 8.51
CA GLU A 183 2.99 -10.46 9.37
C GLU A 183 1.58 -9.98 9.01
N ILE A 184 1.42 -8.69 8.67
CA ILE A 184 0.15 -8.12 8.22
C ILE A 184 -0.26 -8.72 6.87
N PHE A 185 0.67 -8.77 5.91
CA PHE A 185 0.43 -9.37 4.60
C PHE A 185 0.02 -10.84 4.72
N ASP A 186 0.79 -11.65 5.43
CA ASP A 186 0.55 -13.09 5.60
C ASP A 186 -0.87 -13.32 6.16
N ARG A 187 -1.26 -12.56 7.18
CA ARG A 187 -2.60 -12.64 7.79
C ARG A 187 -3.72 -12.24 6.82
N THR A 188 -3.51 -11.19 6.04
CA THR A 188 -4.48 -10.72 5.02
C THR A 188 -4.66 -11.76 3.92
N TYR A 189 -3.55 -12.26 3.40
CA TYR A 189 -3.53 -13.24 2.32
C TYR A 189 -4.21 -14.55 2.74
N ASP A 190 -3.83 -15.12 3.89
CA ASP A 190 -4.33 -16.42 4.35
C ASP A 190 -5.84 -16.41 4.64
N ARG A 191 -6.39 -15.26 5.07
CA ARG A 191 -7.81 -15.14 5.42
C ARG A 191 -8.71 -14.98 4.22
N SER A 192 -8.29 -14.21 3.22
CA SER A 192 -9.17 -13.78 2.14
C SER A 192 -8.75 -14.33 0.77
N PHE A 193 -7.46 -14.50 0.46
CA PHE A 193 -6.99 -14.61 -0.93
C PHE A 193 -6.45 -15.98 -1.35
N ALA A 194 -6.06 -16.82 -0.39
CA ALA A 194 -5.42 -18.11 -0.68
C ALA A 194 -6.21 -19.06 -1.62
N GLN A 195 -7.53 -18.89 -1.74
CA GLN A 195 -8.40 -19.69 -2.62
C GLN A 195 -8.96 -18.90 -3.81
N GLN A 196 -8.72 -17.59 -3.89
CA GLN A 196 -9.25 -16.74 -4.96
C GLN A 196 -8.30 -16.63 -6.16
N LEU A 197 -7.01 -16.93 -5.96
CA LEU A 197 -5.96 -16.73 -6.95
C LEU A 197 -5.73 -17.97 -7.80
N ASP A 198 -5.75 -17.78 -9.12
CA ASP A 198 -5.46 -18.81 -10.12
C ASP A 198 -4.06 -18.60 -10.70
N TYR A 199 -3.07 -19.28 -10.14
CA TYR A 199 -1.67 -19.21 -10.56
C TYR A 199 -1.37 -19.91 -11.90
N ALA A 200 -2.34 -20.58 -12.51
CA ALA A 200 -2.19 -21.12 -13.86
C ALA A 200 -2.22 -20.00 -14.92
N LYS A 201 -2.86 -18.87 -14.61
CA LYS A 201 -2.88 -17.69 -15.47
C LYS A 201 -1.60 -16.85 -15.29
N PRO A 202 -1.23 -16.02 -16.27
CA PRO A 202 -0.22 -14.98 -16.03
C PRO A 202 -0.72 -13.97 -14.98
N PRO A 203 0.20 -13.29 -14.26
CA PRO A 203 -0.19 -12.21 -13.35
C PRO A 203 -0.90 -11.09 -14.12
N PRO A 204 -1.77 -10.31 -13.46
CA PRO A 204 -2.53 -9.21 -14.09
C PRO A 204 -1.65 -7.98 -14.41
N VAL A 205 -0.34 -8.07 -14.19
CA VAL A 205 0.63 -7.01 -14.41
C VAL A 205 1.73 -7.45 -15.38
N LEU A 206 2.15 -6.53 -16.25
CA LEU A 206 3.33 -6.71 -17.09
C LEU A 206 4.59 -6.61 -16.23
N LEU A 207 5.39 -7.67 -16.23
CA LEU A 207 6.66 -7.77 -15.51
C LEU A 207 7.79 -7.99 -16.52
N SER A 208 9.03 -7.69 -16.11
CA SER A 208 10.20 -7.96 -16.96
C SER A 208 10.37 -9.46 -17.19
N ASP A 209 11.05 -9.84 -18.27
CA ASP A 209 11.34 -11.25 -18.58
C ASP A 209 12.13 -11.94 -17.48
N GLU A 210 12.97 -11.21 -16.75
CA GLU A 210 13.70 -11.72 -15.59
C GLU A 210 12.75 -12.03 -14.43
N THR A 211 11.88 -11.10 -14.07
CA THR A 211 10.89 -11.30 -13.01
C THR A 211 9.90 -12.41 -13.37
N MET A 212 9.45 -12.48 -14.63
CA MET A 212 8.56 -13.56 -15.10
C MET A 212 9.21 -14.94 -14.98
N ARG A 213 10.49 -15.09 -15.37
CA ARG A 213 11.24 -16.35 -15.19
C ARG A 213 11.35 -16.75 -13.73
N TRP A 214 11.55 -15.79 -12.83
CA TRP A 214 11.58 -16.05 -11.39
C TRP A 214 10.20 -16.49 -10.86
N LEU A 215 9.12 -15.80 -11.25
CA LEU A 215 7.72 -16.19 -10.94
C LEU A 215 7.44 -17.64 -11.33
N GLU A 216 7.82 -18.03 -12.55
CA GLU A 216 7.62 -19.40 -13.03
C GLU A 216 8.35 -20.42 -12.19
N GLN A 217 9.57 -20.13 -11.73
CA GLN A 217 10.32 -21.01 -10.84
C GLN A 217 9.63 -21.18 -9.48
N VAL A 218 9.13 -20.08 -8.90
CA VAL A 218 8.39 -20.08 -7.63
C VAL A 218 7.08 -20.86 -7.75
N LEU A 219 6.35 -20.71 -8.86
CA LEU A 219 5.03 -21.32 -9.07
C LEU A 219 5.07 -22.77 -9.59
N ARG A 220 6.23 -23.31 -9.96
CA ARG A 220 6.38 -24.72 -10.43
C ARG A 220 5.69 -25.75 -9.54
N PRO A 221 5.79 -25.71 -8.19
CA PRO A 221 5.11 -26.66 -7.31
C PRO A 221 3.58 -26.50 -7.30
N TYR A 222 3.08 -25.28 -7.57
CA TYR A 222 1.67 -24.91 -7.50
C TYR A 222 0.92 -25.21 -8.80
N ARG A 223 1.62 -25.21 -9.95
CA ARG A 223 1.05 -25.55 -11.27
C ARG A 223 1.02 -27.05 -11.58
N ARG A 224 1.67 -27.88 -10.75
CA ARG A 224 1.78 -29.34 -10.93
C ARG A 224 0.76 -30.14 -10.10
N ARG A 225 -0.17 -29.45 -9.43
CA ARG A 225 -1.31 -30.02 -8.70
C ARG A 225 -2.59 -29.66 -9.45
#